data_AF-A0A3N4ZET6-F1
#
_entry.id   AF-A0A3N4ZET6-F1
#
_cell.length_a   1.000
_cell.length_b   1.000
_cell.length_c   1.000
_cell.angle_alpha   90.00
_cell.angle_beta   90.00
_cell.angle_gamma   90.00
#
_symmetry.space_group_name_H-M   'P 1'
#
loop_
_entity.id
_entity.type
_entity.pdbx_description
1 polymer ?
#
loop_
_entity_poly.entity_id
_entity_poly.type
_entity_poly.pdbx_seq_one_letter_code
_entity_poly.pdbx_strand_id
1 'polypeptide(L)'
;MEARRILVHSTGNAAGQQAARVKHLARATEDLDKVRNGAGGKCCNTEKKIAERIGVITRTRRVASCLRTDIGRDDTGRPTLGWHFDQQVLDDEAAADGWYALLTALTPEQADPGQVLVQYKGQGSVERRCADFRGPLAVTPLFVRHNHRVAALIQVSCLALLVFCLIERQVRQALGPEQTMVGLYPDNRRVRPTGR
;
A
#
# COMPACT_ATOMS: atom_id res chain seq x y z
N MET A 1 4.33 26.07 -14.98
CA MET A 1 5.05 25.61 -13.77
C MET A 1 5.61 24.24 -14.13
N GLU A 2 6.93 24.11 -14.31
CA GLU A 2 7.55 22.88 -14.78
C GLU A 2 7.75 21.93 -13.59
N ALA A 3 7.17 20.74 -13.64
CA ALA A 3 7.23 19.77 -12.55
C ALA A 3 8.54 18.97 -12.63
N ARG A 4 9.36 19.05 -11.57
CA ARG A 4 10.58 18.26 -11.44
C ARG A 4 10.24 16.84 -11.01
N ARG A 5 10.83 15.85 -11.68
CA ARG A 5 10.68 14.42 -11.37
C ARG A 5 11.95 13.87 -10.73
N ILE A 6 11.81 13.25 -9.57
CA ILE A 6 12.89 12.57 -8.84
C ILE A 6 12.56 11.08 -8.79
N LEU A 7 13.45 10.24 -9.31
CA LEU A 7 13.30 8.78 -9.23
C LEU A 7 13.96 8.27 -7.94
N VAL A 8 13.23 7.45 -7.20
CA VAL A 8 13.70 6.88 -5.93
C VAL A 8 13.55 5.37 -6.00
N HIS A 9 14.62 4.67 -5.65
CA HIS A 9 14.60 3.22 -5.46
C HIS A 9 14.53 2.90 -3.96
N SER A 10 13.54 2.07 -3.57
CA SER A 10 13.36 1.60 -2.20
C SER A 10 13.45 0.07 -2.17
N THR A 11 14.46 -0.44 -1.47
CA THR A 11 14.66 -1.89 -1.28
C THR A 11 13.51 -2.52 -0.50
N GLY A 12 12.91 -1.81 0.46
CA GLY A 12 11.73 -2.28 1.19
C GLY A 12 10.49 -2.37 0.30
N ASN A 13 10.31 -1.42 -0.61
CA ASN A 13 9.22 -1.49 -1.59
C ASN A 13 9.46 -2.63 -2.59
N ALA A 14 10.71 -2.81 -3.05
CA ALA A 14 11.08 -3.89 -3.95
C ALA A 14 10.78 -5.25 -3.32
N ALA A 15 11.21 -5.47 -2.07
CA ALA A 15 10.92 -6.71 -1.33
C ALA A 15 9.41 -6.93 -1.15
N GLY A 16 8.64 -5.87 -0.86
CA GLY A 16 7.19 -5.95 -0.74
C GLY A 16 6.49 -6.30 -2.05
N GLN A 17 6.90 -5.69 -3.16
CA GLN A 17 6.38 -5.98 -4.50
C GLN A 17 6.73 -7.41 -4.92
N GLN A 18 7.96 -7.85 -4.68
CA GLN A 18 8.39 -9.22 -4.94
C GLN A 18 7.56 -10.24 -4.13
N ALA A 19 7.35 -10.01 -2.83
CA ALA A 19 6.53 -10.89 -2.01
C ALA A 19 5.06 -10.94 -2.49
N ALA A 20 4.50 -9.79 -2.90
CA ALA A 20 3.16 -9.73 -3.48
C ALA A 20 3.08 -10.50 -4.80
N ARG A 21 4.06 -10.33 -5.69
CA ARG A 21 4.18 -11.04 -6.97
C ARG A 21 4.21 -12.55 -6.76
N VAL A 22 5.11 -13.04 -5.90
CA VAL A 22 5.21 -14.48 -5.56
C VAL A 22 3.87 -15.01 -5.06
N LYS A 23 3.19 -14.28 -4.17
CA LYS A 23 1.87 -14.67 -3.65
C LYS A 23 0.80 -14.70 -4.75
N HIS A 24 0.80 -13.72 -5.65
CA HIS A 24 -0.14 -13.66 -6.78
C HIS A 24 0.06 -14.81 -7.75
N LEU A 25 1.31 -15.11 -8.13
CA LEU A 25 1.66 -16.22 -9.02
C LEU A 25 1.34 -17.58 -8.39
N ALA A 26 1.62 -17.77 -7.09
CA ALA A 26 1.28 -19.02 -6.39
C ALA A 26 -0.23 -19.28 -6.38
N ARG A 27 -1.04 -18.24 -6.11
CA ARG A 27 -2.51 -18.37 -6.13
C ARG A 27 -3.07 -18.53 -7.53
N ALA A 28 -2.49 -17.87 -8.53
CA ALA A 28 -2.85 -18.05 -9.92
C ALA A 28 -2.56 -19.48 -10.39
N THR A 29 -1.39 -20.02 -10.05
CA THR A 29 -1.01 -21.41 -10.32
C THR A 29 -2.03 -22.38 -9.74
N GLU A 30 -2.37 -22.25 -8.45
CA GLU A 30 -3.36 -23.10 -7.79
C GLU A 30 -4.73 -23.07 -8.50
N ASP A 31 -5.19 -21.90 -8.91
CA ASP A 31 -6.48 -21.74 -9.59
C ASP A 31 -6.44 -22.26 -11.03
N LEU A 32 -5.36 -22.01 -11.78
CA LEU A 32 -5.18 -22.47 -13.15
C LEU A 32 -5.02 -23.99 -13.22
N ASP A 33 -4.31 -24.60 -12.27
CA ASP A 33 -4.20 -26.05 -12.13
C ASP A 33 -5.57 -26.69 -11.87
N LYS A 34 -6.42 -26.06 -11.04
CA LYS A 34 -7.80 -26.52 -10.83
C LYS A 34 -8.63 -26.43 -12.12
N VAL A 35 -8.42 -25.42 -12.96
CA VAL A 35 -9.08 -25.32 -14.26
C VAL A 35 -8.58 -26.39 -15.22
N ARG A 36 -7.26 -26.58 -15.31
CA ARG A 36 -6.63 -27.60 -16.17
C ARG A 36 -7.10 -29.01 -15.79
N ASN A 37 -7.02 -29.36 -14.51
CA ASN A 37 -7.40 -30.69 -14.03
C ASN A 37 -8.91 -30.94 -14.09
N GLY A 38 -9.72 -29.87 -14.06
CA GLY A 38 -11.17 -29.92 -14.21
C GLY A 38 -11.67 -29.81 -15.65
N ALA A 39 -10.77 -29.73 -16.63
CA ALA A 39 -11.14 -29.58 -18.04
C ALA A 39 -11.90 -30.83 -18.53
N GLY A 40 -13.02 -30.62 -19.23
CA GLY A 40 -13.95 -31.68 -19.61
C GLY A 40 -15.00 -32.03 -18.54
N GLY A 41 -14.89 -31.49 -17.32
CA GLY A 41 -15.92 -31.60 -16.29
C GLY A 41 -17.11 -30.64 -16.48
N LYS A 42 -18.17 -30.78 -15.67
CA LYS A 42 -19.43 -30.00 -15.78
C LYS A 42 -19.22 -28.47 -15.85
N CYS A 43 -18.26 -27.95 -15.09
CA CYS A 43 -17.97 -26.51 -15.01
C CYS A 43 -16.97 -26.02 -16.07
N CYS A 44 -16.27 -26.90 -16.78
CA CYS A 44 -15.23 -26.61 -17.77
C CYS A 44 -15.38 -27.51 -19.01
N ASN A 45 -16.61 -27.67 -19.50
CA ASN A 45 -16.94 -28.59 -20.58
C ASN A 45 -16.73 -28.00 -21.99
N THR A 46 -16.42 -26.71 -22.09
CA THR A 46 -16.25 -26.01 -23.37
C THR A 46 -15.11 -25.01 -23.25
N GLU A 47 -14.36 -24.82 -24.34
CA GLU A 47 -13.28 -23.83 -24.45
C GLU A 47 -13.71 -22.44 -23.97
N LYS A 48 -14.92 -22.00 -24.37
CA LYS A 48 -15.48 -20.70 -23.93
C LYS A 48 -15.57 -20.57 -22.40
N LYS A 49 -16.03 -21.61 -21.69
CA LYS A 49 -16.11 -21.58 -20.22
C LYS A 49 -14.74 -21.59 -19.57
N ILE A 50 -13.78 -22.30 -20.18
CA ILE A 50 -12.38 -22.28 -19.73
C ILE A 50 -11.80 -20.87 -19.89
N ALA A 51 -12.01 -20.24 -21.04
CA ALA A 51 -11.58 -18.86 -21.31
C ALA A 51 -12.21 -17.85 -20.35
N GLU A 52 -13.51 -17.95 -20.06
CA GLU A 52 -14.19 -17.09 -19.08
C GLU A 52 -13.59 -17.23 -17.67
N ARG A 53 -13.34 -18.47 -17.21
CA ARG A 53 -12.70 -18.70 -15.90
C ARG A 53 -11.27 -18.18 -15.85
N ILE A 54 -10.49 -18.37 -16.91
CA ILE A 54 -9.15 -17.81 -17.02
C ILE A 54 -9.22 -16.28 -16.92
N GLY A 55 -10.14 -15.63 -17.64
CA GLY A 55 -10.34 -14.17 -17.53
C GLY A 55 -10.61 -13.69 -16.11
N VAL A 56 -11.44 -14.42 -15.35
CA VAL A 56 -11.70 -14.13 -13.93
C VAL A 56 -10.45 -14.32 -13.07
N ILE A 57 -9.69 -15.40 -13.27
CA ILE A 57 -8.46 -15.68 -12.52
C ILE A 57 -7.42 -14.58 -12.82
N THR A 58 -7.21 -14.28 -14.09
CA THR A 58 -6.27 -13.25 -14.56
C THR A 58 -6.54 -11.90 -13.92
N ARG A 59 -7.80 -11.46 -13.85
CA ARG A 59 -8.20 -10.20 -13.21
C ARG A 59 -8.03 -10.25 -11.70
N THR A 60 -8.52 -11.30 -11.06
CA THR A 60 -8.50 -11.46 -9.59
C THR A 60 -7.07 -11.57 -9.05
N ARG A 61 -6.20 -12.29 -9.77
CA ARG A 61 -4.82 -12.55 -9.37
C ARG A 61 -3.82 -11.54 -9.92
N ARG A 62 -4.26 -10.62 -10.81
CA ARG A 62 -3.45 -9.56 -11.41
C ARG A 62 -2.25 -10.11 -12.20
N VAL A 63 -2.46 -11.17 -12.99
CA VAL A 63 -1.42 -11.84 -13.78
C VAL A 63 -1.61 -11.66 -15.28
N ALA A 64 -2.33 -10.61 -15.70
CA ALA A 64 -2.72 -10.39 -17.10
C ALA A 64 -1.52 -10.15 -18.04
N SER A 65 -0.50 -9.45 -17.56
CA SER A 65 0.70 -9.13 -18.34
C SER A 65 1.50 -10.38 -18.67
N CYS A 66 1.66 -11.28 -17.70
CA CYS A 66 2.58 -12.42 -17.78
C CYS A 66 1.91 -13.76 -18.10
N LEU A 67 0.59 -13.91 -17.97
CA LEU A 67 -0.06 -15.19 -18.26
C LEU A 67 -0.17 -15.44 -19.78
N ARG A 68 0.22 -16.64 -20.20
CA ARG A 68 0.00 -17.18 -21.55
C ARG A 68 -0.83 -18.45 -21.44
N THR A 69 -1.86 -18.57 -22.27
CA THR A 69 -2.77 -19.70 -22.25
C THR A 69 -3.03 -20.21 -23.65
N ASP A 70 -3.00 -21.53 -23.79
CA ASP A 70 -3.38 -22.27 -24.98
C ASP A 70 -4.58 -23.16 -24.63
N ILE A 71 -5.70 -22.96 -25.33
CA ILE A 71 -6.93 -23.72 -25.11
C ILE A 71 -7.16 -24.55 -26.37
N GLY A 72 -7.17 -25.87 -26.22
CA GLY A 72 -7.33 -26.80 -27.33
C GLY A 72 -8.35 -27.89 -27.02
N ARG A 73 -8.31 -28.94 -27.85
CA ARG A 73 -9.01 -30.20 -27.62
C ARG A 73 -8.04 -31.36 -27.76
N ASP A 74 -8.27 -32.41 -26.99
CA ASP A 74 -7.60 -33.69 -27.19
C ASP A 74 -8.26 -34.50 -28.33
N ASP A 75 -7.64 -35.64 -28.66
CA ASP A 75 -8.11 -36.56 -29.70
C ASP A 75 -9.50 -37.15 -29.40
N THR A 76 -9.98 -37.04 -28.15
CA THR A 76 -11.32 -37.46 -27.73
C THR A 76 -12.36 -36.32 -27.76
N GLY A 77 -11.95 -35.13 -28.20
CA GLY A 77 -12.77 -33.93 -28.26
C GLY A 77 -12.97 -33.23 -26.91
N ARG A 78 -12.28 -33.66 -25.84
CA ARG A 78 -12.33 -32.99 -24.54
C ARG A 78 -11.47 -31.73 -24.58
N PRO A 79 -11.94 -30.63 -23.97
CA PRO A 79 -11.16 -29.41 -23.95
C PRO A 79 -9.93 -29.56 -23.05
N THR A 80 -8.80 -29.02 -23.48
CA THR A 80 -7.52 -29.02 -22.77
C THR A 80 -7.05 -27.58 -22.53
N LEU A 81 -6.22 -27.40 -21.50
CA LEU A 81 -5.62 -26.10 -21.15
C LEU A 81 -4.12 -26.26 -20.91
N GLY A 82 -3.32 -25.67 -21.79
CA GLY A 82 -1.92 -25.35 -21.56
C GLY A 82 -1.78 -23.93 -21.01
N TRP A 83 -0.94 -23.74 -20.00
CA TRP A 83 -0.67 -22.40 -19.48
C TRP A 83 0.77 -22.30 -18.96
N HIS A 84 1.34 -21.11 -19.07
CA HIS A 84 2.63 -20.78 -18.46
C HIS A 84 2.69 -19.27 -18.18
N PHE A 85 3.62 -18.87 -17.32
CA PHE A 85 3.97 -17.47 -17.17
C PHE A 85 5.15 -17.13 -18.08
N ASP A 86 5.06 -16.00 -18.75
CA ASP A 86 6.11 -15.40 -19.56
C ASP A 86 7.23 -14.89 -18.65
N GLN A 87 8.35 -15.62 -18.63
CA GLN A 87 9.46 -15.32 -17.73
C GLN A 87 10.11 -13.97 -18.04
N GLN A 88 10.16 -13.56 -19.31
CA GLN A 88 10.77 -12.28 -19.68
C GLN A 88 9.96 -11.11 -19.11
N VAL A 89 8.63 -11.19 -19.17
CA VAL A 89 7.75 -10.18 -18.55
C VAL A 89 7.93 -10.14 -17.04
N LEU A 90 8.08 -11.30 -16.39
CA LEU A 90 8.32 -11.35 -14.94
C LEU A 90 9.67 -10.72 -14.56
N ASP A 91 10.71 -10.97 -15.35
CA ASP A 91 12.05 -10.42 -15.13
C ASP A 91 12.05 -8.89 -15.33
N ASP A 92 11.38 -8.40 -16.38
CA ASP A 92 11.23 -6.97 -16.65
C ASP A 92 10.46 -6.26 -15.52
N GLU A 93 9.36 -6.85 -15.05
CA GLU A 93 8.60 -6.31 -13.93
C GLU A 93 9.40 -6.37 -12.61
N ALA A 94 10.23 -7.39 -12.40
CA ALA A 94 11.10 -7.50 -11.24
C ALA A 94 12.25 -6.47 -11.27
N ALA A 95 12.79 -6.15 -12.46
CA ALA A 95 13.80 -5.12 -12.62
C ALA A 95 13.28 -3.71 -12.29
N ALA A 96 11.97 -3.48 -12.47
CA ALA A 96 11.31 -2.22 -12.13
C ALA A 96 10.90 -2.12 -10.65
N ASP A 97 11.01 -3.19 -9.87
CA ASP A 97 10.58 -3.19 -8.47
C ASP A 97 11.36 -2.17 -7.64
N GLY A 98 10.66 -1.57 -6.67
CA GLY A 98 11.20 -0.57 -5.76
C GLY A 98 11.32 0.83 -6.32
N TRP A 99 11.21 1.03 -7.64
CA TRP A 99 11.25 2.34 -8.26
C TRP A 99 9.91 3.08 -8.14
N TYR A 100 9.96 4.33 -7.73
CA TYR A 100 8.83 5.25 -7.78
C TYR A 100 9.30 6.68 -8.04
N ALA A 101 8.41 7.49 -8.60
CA ALA A 101 8.69 8.90 -8.92
C ALA A 101 8.06 9.83 -7.87
N LEU A 102 8.85 10.80 -7.42
CA LEU A 102 8.37 11.98 -6.70
C LEU A 102 8.26 13.13 -7.67
N LEU A 103 7.10 13.78 -7.69
CA LEU A 103 6.86 15.01 -8.44
C LEU A 103 6.89 16.18 -7.47
N THR A 104 7.69 17.19 -7.78
CA THR A 104 7.82 18.39 -6.95
C THR A 104 7.88 19.65 -7.81
N ALA A 105 7.35 20.74 -7.26
CA ALA A 105 7.50 22.09 -7.81
C ALA A 105 8.78 22.77 -7.31
N LEU A 106 9.52 22.15 -6.38
CA LEU A 106 10.76 22.69 -5.83
C LEU A 106 11.90 22.60 -6.85
N THR A 107 12.57 23.72 -7.09
CA THR A 107 13.72 23.79 -7.99
C THR A 107 14.95 23.10 -7.37
N PRO A 108 15.95 22.72 -8.18
CA PRO A 108 17.20 22.14 -7.67
C PRO A 108 17.93 23.02 -6.64
N GLU A 109 17.78 24.34 -6.73
CA GLU A 109 18.37 25.31 -5.80
C GLU A 109 17.60 25.39 -4.47
N GLN A 110 16.30 25.08 -4.48
CA GLN A 110 15.45 25.12 -3.28
C GLN A 110 15.57 23.86 -2.43
N ALA A 111 15.71 22.70 -3.08
CA ALA A 111 15.85 21.43 -2.38
C ALA A 111 16.59 20.38 -3.21
N ASP A 112 17.55 19.71 -2.58
CA ASP A 112 18.18 18.54 -3.16
C ASP A 112 17.19 17.34 -3.18
N PRO A 113 17.43 16.30 -4.01
CA PRO A 113 16.56 15.14 -4.08
C PRO A 113 16.33 14.41 -2.74
N GLY A 114 17.34 14.39 -1.87
CA GLY A 114 17.26 13.78 -0.55
C GLY A 114 16.36 14.55 0.40
N GLN A 115 16.43 15.88 0.38
CA GLN A 115 15.54 16.76 1.14
C GLN A 115 14.09 16.60 0.69
N VAL A 116 13.83 16.54 -0.63
CA VAL A 116 12.49 16.27 -1.16
C VAL A 116 11.99 14.90 -0.68
N LEU A 117 12.84 13.88 -0.69
CA LEU A 117 12.49 12.54 -0.20
C LEU A 117 12.17 12.56 1.31
N VAL A 118 12.98 13.24 2.12
CA VAL A 118 12.76 13.37 3.58
C VAL A 118 11.44 14.09 3.87
N GLN A 119 11.15 15.18 3.15
CA GLN A 119 9.88 15.91 3.27
C GLN A 119 8.70 15.02 2.88
N TYR A 120 8.79 14.31 1.75
CA TYR A 120 7.76 13.37 1.29
C TYR A 120 7.50 12.27 2.32
N LYS A 121 8.56 11.60 2.83
CA LYS A 121 8.43 10.56 3.86
C LYS A 121 7.93 11.13 5.20
N GLY A 122 8.13 12.43 5.45
CA GLY A 122 7.63 13.14 6.62
C GLY A 122 6.12 13.40 6.60
N GLN A 123 5.45 13.37 5.45
CA GLN A 123 4.00 13.68 5.34
C GLN A 123 3.12 12.75 6.18
N GLY A 124 3.49 11.46 6.31
CA GLY A 124 2.75 10.49 7.12
C GLY A 124 2.70 10.83 8.62
N SER A 125 3.50 11.81 9.09
CA SER A 125 3.38 12.31 10.46
C SER A 125 2.01 12.92 10.73
N VAL A 126 1.41 13.62 9.76
CA VAL A 126 0.08 14.23 9.89
C VAL A 126 -1.00 13.17 10.07
N GLU A 127 -0.95 12.10 9.28
CA GLU A 127 -1.90 10.98 9.38
C GLU A 127 -1.83 10.29 10.74
N ARG A 128 -0.61 10.07 11.25
CA ARG A 128 -0.41 9.51 12.58
C ARG A 128 -0.98 10.41 13.67
N ARG A 129 -0.85 11.74 13.56
CA ARG A 129 -1.46 12.68 14.52
C ARG A 129 -2.98 12.69 14.47
N CYS A 130 -3.56 12.59 13.28
CA CYS A 130 -5.00 12.42 13.15
C CYS A 130 -5.48 11.08 13.73
N ALA A 131 -4.67 10.01 13.65
CA ALA A 131 -4.97 8.75 14.30
C ALA A 131 -4.83 8.84 15.83
N ASP A 132 -3.81 9.54 16.34
CA ASP A 132 -3.61 9.78 17.78
C ASP A 132 -4.82 10.49 18.40
N PHE A 133 -5.38 11.47 17.67
CA PHE A 133 -6.61 12.16 18.06
C PHE A 133 -7.81 11.23 18.19
N ARG A 134 -8.00 10.33 17.21
CA ARG A 134 -9.16 9.44 17.15
C ARG A 134 -9.05 8.22 18.06
N GLY A 135 -7.83 7.78 18.38
CA GLY A 135 -7.58 6.55 19.14
C GLY A 135 -7.09 6.84 20.57
N PRO A 136 -5.77 6.99 20.78
CA PRO A 136 -5.17 6.98 22.10
C PRO A 136 -5.49 8.21 22.95
N LEU A 137 -5.82 9.38 22.37
CA LEU A 137 -6.31 10.51 23.15
C LEU A 137 -7.76 10.32 23.66
N ALA A 138 -8.44 9.26 23.22
CA ALA A 138 -9.75 8.82 23.69
C ALA A 138 -10.77 9.97 23.80
N VAL A 139 -10.74 10.91 22.85
CA VAL A 139 -11.64 12.06 22.86
C VAL A 139 -13.07 11.54 22.75
N THR A 140 -13.88 11.82 23.78
CA THR A 140 -15.28 11.40 23.83
C THR A 140 -16.01 11.90 22.58
N PRO A 141 -16.71 11.02 21.83
CA PRO A 141 -17.43 11.43 20.64
C PRO A 141 -18.56 12.40 21.03
N LEU A 142 -18.51 13.62 20.49
CA LEU A 142 -19.53 14.65 20.68
C LEU A 142 -20.43 14.72 19.43
N PHE A 143 -21.73 14.47 19.61
CA PHE A 143 -22.71 14.58 18.54
C PHE A 143 -23.23 16.01 18.45
N VAL A 144 -22.84 16.73 17.40
CA VAL A 144 -23.26 18.12 17.12
C VAL A 144 -24.27 18.16 15.97
N ARG A 145 -25.34 18.95 16.11
CA ARG A 145 -26.44 19.01 15.12
C ARG A 145 -26.28 20.09 14.05
N HIS A 146 -25.43 21.09 14.26
CA HIS A 146 -25.31 22.24 13.37
C HIS A 146 -23.91 22.36 12.78
N ASN A 147 -23.80 22.72 11.50
CA ASN A 147 -22.53 22.83 10.77
C ASN A 147 -21.53 23.79 11.44
N HIS A 148 -21.99 24.90 12.02
CA HIS A 148 -21.11 25.82 12.75
C HIS A 148 -20.50 25.17 14.01
N ARG A 149 -21.25 24.30 14.70
CA ARG A 149 -20.74 23.54 15.86
C ARG A 149 -19.75 22.46 15.44
N VAL A 150 -19.98 21.83 14.28
CA VAL A 150 -19.01 20.90 13.66
C VAL A 150 -17.70 21.64 13.37
N ALA A 151 -17.76 22.78 12.71
CA ALA A 151 -16.57 23.58 12.38
C ALA A 151 -15.82 24.04 13.64
N ALA A 152 -16.54 24.54 14.66
CA ALA A 152 -15.95 24.93 15.93
C ALA A 152 -15.28 23.75 16.66
N LEU A 153 -15.93 22.58 16.69
CA LEU A 153 -15.36 21.38 17.31
C LEU A 153 -14.09 20.93 16.60
N ILE A 154 -14.07 20.95 15.26
CA ILE A 154 -12.86 20.65 14.47
C ILE A 154 -11.75 21.63 14.81
N GLN A 155 -12.05 22.93 14.88
CA GLN A 155 -11.06 23.97 15.20
C GLN A 155 -10.44 23.77 16.59
N VAL A 156 -11.27 23.53 17.61
CA VAL A 156 -10.82 23.27 18.99
C VAL A 156 -9.98 21.99 19.05
N SER A 157 -10.40 20.96 18.31
CA SER A 157 -9.67 19.69 18.21
C SER A 157 -8.29 19.86 17.58
N CYS A 158 -8.19 20.65 16.49
CA CYS A 158 -6.93 20.99 15.85
C CYS A 158 -6.02 21.81 16.78
N LEU A 159 -6.58 22.75 17.54
CA LEU A 159 -5.82 23.54 18.52
C LEU A 159 -5.27 22.67 19.65
N ALA A 160 -6.09 21.77 20.19
CA ALA A 160 -5.65 20.82 21.22
C ALA A 160 -4.51 19.91 20.70
N LEU A 161 -4.62 19.42 19.46
CA LEU A 161 -3.55 18.64 18.82
C LEU A 161 -2.26 19.44 18.62
N LEU A 162 -2.38 20.72 18.24
CA LEU A 162 -1.22 21.59 18.11
C LEU A 162 -0.50 21.75 19.47
N VAL A 163 -1.25 22.04 20.54
CA VAL A 163 -0.70 22.15 21.89
C VAL A 163 -0.04 20.84 22.32
N PHE A 164 -0.69 19.70 22.10
CA PHE A 164 -0.13 18.38 22.39
C PHE A 164 1.19 18.13 21.62
N CYS A 165 1.24 18.47 20.33
CA CYS A 165 2.46 18.34 19.52
C CYS A 165 3.61 19.22 20.04
N LEU A 166 3.30 20.44 20.48
CA LEU A 166 4.29 21.35 21.07
C LEU A 166 4.84 20.81 22.39
N ILE A 167 3.97 20.27 23.27
CA ILE A 167 4.39 19.64 24.52
C ILE A 167 5.28 18.44 24.22
N GLU A 168 4.86 17.53 23.33
CA GLU A 168 5.69 16.38 22.93
C GLU A 168 7.05 16.80 22.40
N ARG A 169 7.11 17.88 21.59
CA ARG A 169 8.36 18.40 21.05
C ARG A 169 9.28 18.89 22.17
N GLN A 170 8.78 19.65 23.13
CA GLN A 170 9.57 20.12 24.28
C GLN A 170 10.09 18.96 25.12
N VAL A 171 9.21 18.00 25.40
CA VAL A 171 9.55 16.78 26.14
C VAL A 171 10.62 15.97 25.41
N ARG A 172 10.55 15.89 24.07
CA ARG A 172 11.58 15.25 23.24
C ARG A 172 12.91 16.00 23.23
N GLN A 173 12.91 17.32 23.34
CA GLN A 173 14.14 18.11 23.43
C GLN A 173 14.80 17.94 24.80
N ALA A 174 14.01 17.79 25.85
CA ALA A 174 14.49 17.53 27.21
C ALA A 174 14.95 16.07 27.41
N LEU A 175 14.27 15.11 26.78
CA LEU A 175 14.66 13.70 26.78
C LEU A 175 15.79 13.46 25.77
N GLY A 176 16.76 12.62 26.13
CA GLY A 176 17.77 12.16 25.18
C GLY A 176 17.15 11.41 23.99
N PRO A 177 17.84 11.31 22.83
CA PRO A 177 17.31 10.67 21.64
C PRO A 177 16.91 9.20 21.84
N GLU A 178 17.42 8.50 22.85
CA GLU A 178 17.11 7.08 23.11
C GLU A 178 16.11 6.88 24.27
N GLN A 179 15.63 7.95 24.91
CA GLN A 179 14.86 7.83 26.15
C GLN A 179 13.34 7.77 25.89
N THR A 180 12.67 6.88 26.62
CA THR A 180 11.21 6.69 26.62
C THR A 180 10.60 7.19 27.92
N MET A 181 9.35 7.66 27.88
CA MET A 181 8.60 8.05 29.08
C MET A 181 7.23 7.36 29.16
N VAL A 182 6.66 7.38 30.36
CA VAL A 182 5.29 6.94 30.66
C VAL A 182 4.40 8.16 30.92
N GLY A 183 3.07 8.00 30.81
CA GLY A 183 2.11 9.06 31.11
C GLY A 183 1.73 9.98 29.95
N LEU A 184 2.26 9.73 28.73
CA LEU A 184 1.88 10.51 27.53
C LEU A 184 0.52 10.11 26.96
N TYR A 185 0.13 8.86 27.16
CA TYR A 185 -1.16 8.31 26.73
C TYR A 185 -1.89 7.71 27.93
N PRO A 186 -3.24 7.64 27.92
CA PRO A 186 -4.05 7.12 29.03
C PRO A 186 -3.73 5.66 29.41
N ASP A 187 -3.20 4.88 28.47
CA ASP A 187 -2.79 3.49 28.66
C ASP A 187 -1.41 3.34 29.33
N ASN A 188 -0.76 4.45 29.75
CA ASN A 188 0.52 4.48 30.45
C ASN A 188 1.67 3.69 29.78
N ARG A 189 1.56 3.41 28.49
CA ARG A 189 2.60 2.73 27.72
C ARG A 189 3.89 3.56 27.70
N ARG A 190 5.03 2.88 27.72
CA ARG A 190 6.33 3.51 27.46
C ARG A 190 6.40 3.92 26.01
N VAL A 191 6.47 5.22 25.77
CA VAL A 191 6.53 5.79 24.43
C VAL A 191 7.63 6.82 24.33
N ARG A 192 8.18 6.91 23.12
CA ARG A 192 9.05 8.01 22.74
C ARG A 192 8.18 9.12 22.15
N PRO A 193 8.26 10.37 22.63
CA PRO A 193 7.52 11.47 22.04
C PRO A 193 7.90 11.62 20.56
N THR A 194 6.89 11.78 19.70
CA THR A 194 7.09 11.84 18.24
C THR A 194 6.99 13.26 17.70
N GLY A 195 6.79 14.24 18.59
CA GLY A 195 6.77 15.68 18.27
C GLY A 195 8.04 16.09 17.55
N ARG A 196 7.90 16.73 16.40
CA ARG A 196 8.99 17.35 15.66
C ARG A 196 8.89 18.87 15.78
#